data_AF-A0A970IWP0-F1
#
_entry.id   AF-A0A970IWP0-F1
#
_cell.length_a   1.000
_cell.length_b   1.000
_cell.length_c   1.000
_cell.angle_alpha   90.00
_cell.angle_beta   90.00
_cell.angle_gamma   90.00
#
_symmetry.space_group_name_H-M   'P 1'
#
loop_
_entity.id
_entity.type
_entity.pdbx_description
1 polymer ?
#
loop_
_entity_poly.entity_id
_entity_poly.type
_entity_poly.pdbx_seq_one_letter_code
_entity_poly.pdbx_strand_id
1 'polypeptide(L)'
;MDMYIKLIVTAMGHSVQNGKEYWASTFIEKAIEEGYVVPDEDIKQTPEMLEDPYYAYRQPINRGEMAQFTARALSRITKQEEFRDPLAISPLIKDYKSIPNSKKSGVVKCYDLGIITGYPDGKFKAGNILTRAEAVAVIRRILDPSARKKVNLPPAAKPSPTPVPVSELERPSKKELGGGVVEIEGVRFDPETDVWGNGAMKIMKAEEFVHIALKYLRFYEHEGKARVKGYVPELPEGFEWDIAIVYEPRKQDDRGYWGGSYLTKSGFSPEQTLPGPGNSFDKPLYTNKDNIIALVLVCEIKTVNTNIDGGRFFISFTAKEYSRYDSVGGNSIDIPLDAEVFFEW
;
A
#
# COMPACT_ATOMS: atom_id res chain seq x y z
N MET A 1 22.45 11.55 2.22
CA MET A 1 21.00 11.29 2.09
C MET A 1 20.25 12.26 2.98
N ASP A 2 20.69 12.40 4.23
CA ASP A 2 20.49 13.53 5.15
C ASP A 2 20.18 14.91 4.54
N MET A 3 20.96 15.38 3.57
CA MET A 3 20.73 16.68 2.92
C MET A 3 19.40 16.72 2.19
N TYR A 4 19.03 15.63 1.53
CA TYR A 4 17.76 15.54 0.83
C TYR A 4 16.58 15.41 1.79
N ILE A 5 16.76 14.64 2.87
CA ILE A 5 15.79 14.53 3.96
C ILE A 5 15.48 15.91 4.54
N LYS A 6 16.52 16.70 4.86
CA LYS A 6 16.35 18.09 5.30
C LYS A 6 15.49 18.89 4.33
N LEU A 7 15.80 18.83 3.04
CA LEU A 7 15.09 19.56 2.00
C LEU A 7 13.61 19.17 1.91
N ILE A 8 13.28 17.87 1.94
CA ILE A 8 11.88 17.41 1.95
C ILE A 8 11.17 17.92 3.20
N VAL A 9 11.73 17.71 4.39
CA VAL A 9 11.09 18.11 5.65
C VAL A 9 10.77 19.60 5.66
N THR A 10 11.72 20.43 5.22
CA THR A 10 11.48 21.87 5.08
C THR A 10 10.47 22.21 3.99
N ALA A 11 10.51 21.54 2.84
CA ALA A 11 9.56 21.77 1.75
C ALA A 11 8.12 21.39 2.12
N MET A 12 7.95 20.43 3.02
CA MET A 12 6.66 20.03 3.58
C MET A 12 6.17 20.96 4.70
N GLY A 13 6.87 22.07 4.97
CA GLY A 13 6.45 23.11 5.90
C GLY A 13 6.89 22.91 7.35
N HIS A 14 7.67 21.87 7.64
CA HIS A 14 8.15 21.64 9.01
C HIS A 14 9.36 22.53 9.33
N SER A 15 9.28 23.21 10.47
CA SER A 15 10.38 24.00 11.02
C SER A 15 11.08 23.19 12.11
N VAL A 16 12.28 22.72 11.82
CA VAL A 16 13.11 21.91 12.71
C VAL A 16 14.50 22.53 12.82
N GLN A 17 15.04 22.57 14.04
CA GLN A 17 16.40 23.04 14.31
C GLN A 17 17.42 21.94 14.02
N ASN A 18 18.70 22.29 13.83
CA ASN A 18 19.75 21.28 13.70
C ASN A 18 19.89 20.46 14.99
N GLY A 19 20.23 19.18 14.85
CA GLY A 19 20.57 18.33 15.98
C GLY A 19 21.90 18.68 16.63
N LYS A 20 22.07 18.27 17.89
CA LYS A 20 23.24 18.60 18.72
C LYS A 20 24.49 17.81 18.32
N GLU A 21 24.37 16.49 18.17
CA GLU A 21 25.51 15.60 17.88
C GLU A 21 25.71 15.41 16.38
N TYR A 22 24.61 15.19 15.66
CA TYR A 22 24.58 15.14 14.21
C TYR A 22 23.57 16.16 13.69
N TRP A 23 24.05 17.07 12.83
CA TRP A 23 23.27 18.23 12.39
C TRP A 23 21.90 17.86 11.78
N ALA A 24 21.80 16.68 11.14
CA ALA A 24 20.59 16.23 10.45
C ALA A 24 19.66 15.35 11.32
N SER A 25 20.06 14.97 12.54
CA SER A 25 19.33 14.00 13.38
C SER A 25 17.86 14.38 13.57
N THR A 26 17.57 15.62 13.98
CA THR A 26 16.21 16.16 14.14
C THR A 26 15.39 16.15 12.84
N PHE A 27 16.02 16.33 11.68
CA PHE A 27 15.33 16.24 10.39
C PHE A 27 15.04 14.78 10.02
N ILE A 28 15.94 13.86 10.36
CA ILE A 28 15.75 12.42 10.15
C ILE A 28 14.62 11.92 11.04
N GLU A 29 14.65 12.26 12.33
CA GLU A 29 13.56 11.96 13.29
C GLU A 29 12.22 12.48 12.76
N LYS A 30 12.19 13.74 12.30
CA LYS A 30 10.96 14.31 11.73
C LYS A 30 10.51 13.58 10.45
N ALA A 31 11.43 13.21 9.58
CA ALA A 31 11.10 12.46 8.38
C ALA A 31 10.58 11.04 8.67
N ILE A 32 11.04 10.43 9.77
CA ILE A 32 10.52 9.14 10.25
C ILE A 32 9.12 9.32 10.85
N GLU A 33 8.94 10.33 11.71
CA GLU A 33 7.65 10.69 12.32
C GLU A 33 6.57 10.92 11.25
N GLU A 34 6.91 11.66 10.20
CA GLU A 34 6.00 11.96 9.09
C GLU A 34 5.88 10.80 8.08
N GLY A 35 6.61 9.70 8.29
CA GLY A 35 6.64 8.53 7.41
C GLY A 35 7.21 8.80 6.02
N TYR A 36 8.02 9.84 5.83
CA TYR A 36 8.76 10.07 4.59
C TYR A 36 9.88 9.02 4.43
N VAL A 37 10.51 8.66 5.55
CA VAL A 37 11.51 7.61 5.66
C VAL A 37 10.98 6.53 6.60
N VAL A 38 11.08 5.27 6.19
CA VAL A 38 10.73 4.11 7.02
C VAL A 38 12.01 3.30 7.20
N PRO A 39 12.69 3.39 8.36
CA PRO A 39 14.03 2.82 8.54
C PRO A 39 14.12 1.35 8.18
N ASP A 40 13.13 0.55 8.59
CA ASP A 40 13.09 -0.90 8.33
C ASP A 40 12.97 -1.23 6.83
N GLU A 41 12.44 -0.32 6.01
CA GLU A 41 12.32 -0.51 4.56
C GLU A 41 13.46 0.12 3.76
N ASP A 42 13.95 1.27 4.24
CA ASP A 42 14.81 2.15 3.46
C ASP A 42 16.28 2.06 3.84
N ILE A 43 16.58 1.67 5.07
CA ILE A 43 17.92 1.69 5.62
C ILE A 43 18.46 0.27 5.68
N LYS A 44 19.48 0.02 4.86
CA LYS A 44 20.21 -1.23 4.90
C LYS A 44 21.10 -1.25 6.14
N GLN A 45 20.85 -2.20 7.04
CA GLN A 45 21.70 -2.44 8.21
C GLN A 45 23.10 -2.87 7.75
N THR A 46 24.13 -2.18 8.25
CA THR A 46 25.53 -2.49 7.99
C THR A 46 26.35 -2.44 9.29
N PRO A 47 27.50 -3.12 9.38
CA PRO A 47 28.32 -3.10 10.60
C PRO A 47 28.73 -1.70 11.05
N GLU A 48 28.95 -0.77 10.12
CA GLU A 48 29.32 0.62 10.40
C GLU A 48 28.22 1.35 11.20
N MET A 49 26.96 0.91 11.10
CA MET A 49 25.86 1.47 11.89
C MET A 49 25.93 1.14 13.38
N LEU A 50 26.73 0.15 13.79
CA LEU A 50 27.01 -0.14 15.19
C LEU A 50 27.88 0.96 15.83
N GLU A 51 28.70 1.64 15.03
CA GLU A 51 29.60 2.71 15.47
C GLU A 51 29.01 4.09 15.22
N ASP A 52 28.32 4.29 14.10
CA ASP A 52 27.60 5.52 13.76
C ASP A 52 26.16 5.19 13.35
N PRO A 53 25.15 5.41 14.22
CA PRO A 53 23.75 5.14 13.88
C PRO A 53 23.25 5.97 12.68
N TYR A 54 23.98 7.02 12.29
CA TYR A 54 23.66 7.85 11.13
C TYR A 54 24.43 7.48 9.86
N TYR A 55 25.26 6.44 9.88
CA TYR A 55 26.15 6.06 8.77
C TYR A 55 25.41 5.96 7.42
N ALA A 56 24.27 5.28 7.38
CA ALA A 56 23.47 5.12 6.18
C ALA A 56 22.91 6.47 5.65
N TYR A 57 22.50 7.36 6.55
CA TYR A 57 21.96 8.67 6.19
C TYR A 57 23.04 9.62 5.64
N ARG A 58 24.31 9.40 5.98
CA ARG A 58 25.44 10.14 5.42
C ARG A 58 25.78 9.72 3.99
N GLN A 59 25.36 8.54 3.56
CA GLN A 59 25.68 8.03 2.22
C GLN A 59 24.99 8.85 1.12
N PRO A 60 25.57 8.90 -0.10
CA PRO A 60 24.93 9.53 -1.24
C PRO A 60 23.56 8.90 -1.51
N ILE A 61 22.55 9.73 -1.77
CA ILE A 61 21.20 9.25 -2.11
C ILE A 61 21.13 8.87 -3.60
N ASN A 62 20.52 7.73 -3.90
CA ASN A 62 20.22 7.33 -5.27
C ASN A 62 18.81 7.76 -5.73
N ARG A 63 18.54 7.68 -7.04
CA ARG A 63 17.25 8.06 -7.65
C ARG A 63 16.05 7.27 -7.16
N GLY A 64 16.23 5.98 -6.85
CA GLY A 64 15.19 5.16 -6.27
C GLY A 64 14.80 5.64 -4.87
N GLU A 65 15.78 5.87 -4.00
CA GLU A 65 15.57 6.38 -2.63
C GLU A 65 14.93 7.76 -2.65
N MET A 66 15.46 8.68 -3.48
CA MET A 66 14.91 10.02 -3.59
C MET A 66 13.44 9.96 -4.00
N ALA A 67 13.11 9.19 -5.05
CA ALA A 67 11.73 9.02 -5.50
C ALA A 67 10.82 8.41 -4.42
N GLN A 68 11.33 7.45 -3.67
CA GLN A 68 10.59 6.85 -2.57
C GLN A 68 10.22 7.89 -1.51
N PHE A 69 11.21 8.65 -1.01
CA PHE A 69 10.97 9.66 0.02
C PHE A 69 10.06 10.79 -0.51
N THR A 70 10.30 11.25 -1.74
CA THR A 70 9.47 12.26 -2.40
C THR A 70 8.02 11.80 -2.53
N ALA A 71 7.79 10.56 -2.94
CA ALA A 71 6.44 10.05 -3.16
C ALA A 71 5.66 9.88 -1.84
N ARG A 72 6.32 9.44 -0.77
CA ARG A 72 5.70 9.39 0.56
C ARG A 72 5.31 10.81 1.03
N ALA A 73 6.19 11.79 0.82
CA ALA A 73 5.89 13.19 1.11
C ALA A 73 4.73 13.74 0.27
N LEU A 74 4.73 13.53 -1.06
CA LEU A 74 3.66 13.97 -1.94
C LEU A 74 2.31 13.36 -1.60
N SER A 75 2.29 12.11 -1.13
CA SER A 75 1.05 11.43 -0.70
C SER A 75 0.40 12.10 0.51
N ARG A 76 1.09 12.99 1.24
CA ARG A 76 0.51 13.80 2.32
C ARG A 76 -0.24 15.04 1.82
N ILE A 77 0.08 15.52 0.63
CA ILE A 77 -0.43 16.80 0.09
C ILE A 77 -1.16 16.64 -1.25
N THR A 78 -1.26 15.43 -1.77
CA THR A 78 -1.89 15.10 -3.04
C THR A 78 -3.00 14.10 -2.78
N LYS A 79 -4.21 14.37 -3.27
CA LYS A 79 -5.32 13.43 -3.09
C LYS A 79 -5.09 12.19 -3.94
N GLN A 80 -5.56 11.03 -3.48
CA GLN A 80 -5.36 9.76 -4.18
C GLN A 80 -5.93 9.78 -5.62
N GLU A 81 -7.04 10.48 -5.84
CA GLU A 81 -7.69 10.68 -7.14
C GLU A 81 -6.84 11.45 -8.17
N GLU A 82 -5.82 12.20 -7.73
CA GLU A 82 -4.92 12.93 -8.63
C GLU A 82 -3.83 12.04 -9.24
N PHE A 83 -3.58 10.86 -8.66
CA PHE A 83 -2.67 9.89 -9.22
C PHE A 83 -3.37 9.10 -10.32
N ARG A 84 -2.74 9.04 -11.49
CA ARG A 84 -3.19 8.15 -12.56
C ARG A 84 -2.86 6.71 -12.20
N ASP A 85 -3.55 5.77 -12.85
CA ASP A 85 -3.28 4.34 -12.68
C ASP A 85 -1.79 4.05 -12.86
N PRO A 86 -1.09 3.50 -11.84
CA PRO A 86 0.30 3.09 -11.94
C PRO A 86 0.60 2.19 -13.15
N LEU A 87 -0.37 1.40 -13.60
CA LEU A 87 -0.24 0.53 -14.78
C LEU A 87 -0.28 1.28 -16.11
N ALA A 88 -0.85 2.49 -16.15
CA ALA A 88 -0.74 3.37 -17.30
C ALA A 88 0.63 4.07 -17.35
N ILE A 89 1.32 4.17 -16.20
CA ILE A 89 2.57 4.91 -16.05
C ILE A 89 3.80 4.01 -16.19
N SER A 90 3.79 2.82 -15.57
CA SER A 90 4.94 1.91 -15.56
C SER A 90 5.46 1.53 -16.95
N PRO A 91 4.64 1.34 -18.01
CA PRO A 91 5.13 1.04 -19.35
C PRO A 91 5.90 2.18 -20.02
N LEU A 92 5.73 3.43 -19.54
CA LEU A 92 6.46 4.59 -20.05
C LEU A 92 7.94 4.61 -19.60
N ILE A 93 8.28 3.78 -18.60
CA ILE A 93 9.61 3.71 -17.99
C ILE A 93 10.33 2.49 -18.55
N LYS A 94 11.26 2.69 -19.50
CA LYS A 94 11.87 1.58 -20.27
C LYS A 94 12.63 0.56 -19.41
N ASP A 95 13.22 1.01 -18.30
CA ASP A 95 13.98 0.18 -17.37
C ASP A 95 13.17 -0.22 -16.12
N TYR A 96 11.84 -0.04 -16.13
CA TYR A 96 10.95 -0.31 -14.99
C TYR A 96 11.17 -1.72 -14.39
N LYS A 97 11.35 -2.73 -15.24
CA LYS A 97 11.60 -4.12 -14.82
C LYS A 97 12.87 -4.27 -13.98
N SER A 98 13.86 -3.39 -14.17
CA SER A 98 15.14 -3.41 -13.44
C SER A 98 15.13 -2.58 -12.14
N ILE A 99 14.06 -1.82 -11.90
CA ILE A 99 13.93 -1.02 -10.69
C ILE A 99 13.63 -1.95 -9.51
N PRO A 100 14.31 -1.80 -8.37
CA PRO A 100 13.99 -2.57 -7.16
C PRO A 100 12.51 -2.44 -6.80
N ASN A 101 11.86 -3.56 -6.44
CA ASN A 101 10.42 -3.59 -6.17
C ASN A 101 9.99 -2.57 -5.11
N SER A 102 10.78 -2.42 -4.05
CA SER A 102 10.54 -1.45 -2.97
C SER A 102 10.57 0.02 -3.42
N LYS A 103 11.15 0.32 -4.58
CA LYS A 103 11.26 1.69 -5.11
C LYS A 103 10.31 1.97 -6.27
N LYS A 104 9.71 0.94 -6.89
CA LYS A 104 8.76 1.10 -8.01
C LYS A 104 7.60 2.04 -7.67
N SER A 105 7.12 1.98 -6.43
CA SER A 105 6.04 2.86 -5.96
C SER A 105 6.39 4.32 -6.00
N GLY A 106 7.51 4.68 -5.36
CA GLY A 106 7.99 6.05 -5.40
C GLY A 106 8.28 6.52 -6.81
N VAL A 107 8.91 5.67 -7.61
CA VAL A 107 9.24 5.98 -9.01
C VAL A 107 7.99 6.30 -9.82
N VAL A 108 6.98 5.42 -9.79
CA VAL A 108 5.76 5.61 -10.59
C VAL A 108 5.01 6.86 -10.14
N LYS A 109 4.82 7.08 -8.84
CA LYS A 109 4.16 8.30 -8.32
C LYS A 109 4.90 9.57 -8.72
N CYS A 110 6.22 9.59 -8.61
CA CYS A 110 7.02 10.75 -9.01
C CYS A 110 7.04 10.98 -10.51
N TYR A 111 7.03 9.91 -11.31
CA TYR A 111 6.98 9.99 -12.78
C TYR A 111 5.62 10.50 -13.24
N ASP A 112 4.54 9.98 -12.63
CA ASP A 112 3.16 10.38 -12.89
C ASP A 112 2.93 11.87 -12.65
N LEU A 113 3.31 12.35 -11.47
CA LEU A 113 3.18 13.76 -11.10
C LEU A 113 4.21 14.66 -11.81
N GLY A 114 5.13 14.10 -12.62
CA GLY A 114 6.16 14.88 -13.32
C GLY A 114 7.20 15.49 -12.38
N ILE A 115 7.39 14.89 -11.20
CA ILE A 115 8.29 15.34 -10.15
C ILE A 115 9.71 14.86 -10.45
N ILE A 116 9.86 13.57 -10.75
CA ILE A 116 11.10 12.94 -11.21
C ILE A 116 10.81 12.22 -12.51
N THR A 117 11.23 12.82 -13.62
CA THR A 117 11.11 12.21 -14.95
C THR A 117 12.34 11.34 -15.25
N GLY A 118 12.21 10.48 -16.27
CA GLY A 118 13.32 9.73 -16.82
C GLY A 118 14.35 10.61 -17.54
N TYR A 119 15.48 10.01 -17.91
CA TYR A 119 16.49 10.59 -18.78
C TYR A 119 16.01 10.62 -20.24
N PRO A 120 16.69 11.36 -21.14
CA PRO A 120 16.32 11.43 -22.56
C PRO A 120 16.27 10.07 -23.28
N ASP A 121 16.95 9.05 -22.76
CA ASP A 121 16.90 7.68 -23.28
C ASP A 121 15.61 6.92 -22.92
N GLY A 122 14.75 7.49 -22.06
CA GLY A 122 13.51 6.91 -21.58
C GLY A 122 13.68 6.01 -20.35
N LYS A 123 14.88 5.93 -19.77
CA LYS A 123 15.16 5.17 -18.54
C LYS A 123 15.09 6.06 -17.30
N PHE A 124 14.72 5.47 -16.17
CA PHE A 124 14.70 6.14 -14.86
C PHE A 124 16.06 6.12 -14.16
N LYS A 125 16.81 5.01 -14.31
CA LYS A 125 18.13 4.75 -13.71
C LYS A 125 18.12 4.88 -12.19
N ALA A 126 17.33 4.03 -11.51
CA ALA A 126 17.09 4.10 -10.07
C ALA A 126 18.39 4.05 -9.22
N GLY A 127 19.42 3.34 -9.67
CA GLY A 127 20.70 3.24 -8.95
C GLY A 127 21.64 4.44 -9.09
N ASN A 128 21.33 5.42 -9.95
CA ASN A 128 22.21 6.58 -10.12
C ASN A 128 22.20 7.47 -8.88
N ILE A 129 23.37 7.92 -8.45
CA ILE A 129 23.53 8.94 -7.41
C ILE A 129 23.12 10.30 -7.95
N LEU A 130 22.45 11.10 -7.12
CA LEU A 130 21.98 12.42 -7.52
C LEU A 130 22.93 13.55 -7.18
N THR A 131 22.80 14.58 -8.01
CA THR A 131 23.39 15.89 -7.76
C THR A 131 22.46 16.77 -6.91
N ARG A 132 23.05 17.77 -6.27
CA ARG A 132 22.31 18.82 -5.55
C ARG A 132 21.33 19.57 -6.45
N ALA A 133 21.68 19.78 -7.72
CA ALA A 133 20.83 20.44 -8.70
C ALA A 133 19.57 19.63 -9.02
N GLU A 134 19.70 18.30 -9.17
CA GLU A 134 18.54 17.42 -9.35
C GLU A 134 17.65 17.41 -8.11
N ALA A 135 18.23 17.36 -6.90
CA ALA A 135 17.46 17.45 -5.66
C ALA A 135 16.65 18.76 -5.58
N VAL A 136 17.27 19.92 -5.85
CA VAL A 136 16.56 21.22 -5.86
C VAL A 136 15.47 21.27 -6.92
N ALA A 137 15.71 20.71 -8.11
CA ALA A 137 14.68 20.63 -9.15
C ALA A 137 13.47 19.79 -8.70
N VAL A 138 13.69 18.72 -7.94
CA VAL A 138 12.60 17.93 -7.34
C VAL A 138 11.83 18.75 -6.31
N ILE A 139 12.53 19.40 -5.37
CA ILE A 139 11.90 20.23 -4.34
C ILE A 139 11.05 21.36 -4.95
N ARG A 140 11.55 22.02 -5.98
CA ARG A 140 10.78 23.05 -6.71
C ARG A 140 9.46 22.48 -7.23
N ARG A 141 9.44 21.27 -7.78
CA ARG A 141 8.22 20.65 -8.34
C ARG A 141 7.24 20.14 -7.27
N ILE A 142 7.73 19.89 -6.06
CA ILE A 142 6.88 19.64 -4.89
C ILE A 142 6.14 20.94 -4.55
N LEU A 143 6.89 22.04 -4.39
CA LEU A 143 6.38 23.35 -3.95
C LEU A 143 5.53 24.08 -5.00
N ASP A 144 5.85 23.89 -6.28
CA ASP A 144 5.20 24.58 -7.41
C ASP A 144 4.67 23.55 -8.41
N PRO A 145 3.37 23.25 -8.39
CA PRO A 145 2.74 22.34 -9.34
C PRO A 145 2.93 22.74 -10.80
N SER A 146 3.09 24.03 -11.11
CA SER A 146 3.30 24.49 -12.49
C SER A 146 4.69 24.12 -13.03
N ALA A 147 5.66 23.85 -12.15
CA ALA A 147 6.99 23.40 -12.52
C ALA A 147 7.07 21.89 -12.84
N ARG A 148 6.00 21.14 -12.58
CA ARG A 148 5.92 19.69 -12.81
C ARG A 148 5.95 19.38 -14.31
N LYS A 149 6.74 18.38 -14.68
CA LYS A 149 6.87 17.92 -16.08
C LYS A 149 6.02 16.67 -16.31
N LYS A 150 4.69 16.81 -16.28
CA LYS A 150 3.79 15.68 -16.47
C LYS A 150 3.97 15.09 -17.88
N VAL A 151 4.08 13.77 -17.94
CA VAL A 151 4.12 13.02 -19.19
C VAL A 151 2.70 12.82 -19.72
N ASN A 152 2.52 12.96 -21.03
CA ASN A 152 1.25 12.64 -21.69
C ASN A 152 1.11 11.12 -21.77
N LEU A 153 -0.06 10.61 -21.38
CA LEU A 153 -0.38 9.21 -21.63
C LEU A 153 -0.68 9.04 -23.13
N PRO A 154 -0.16 7.99 -23.79
CA PRO A 154 -0.70 7.58 -25.07
C PRO A 154 -2.21 7.27 -24.91
N PRO A 155 -3.02 7.45 -25.96
CA PRO A 155 -4.42 7.02 -25.93
C PRO A 155 -4.50 5.57 -25.47
N ALA A 156 -5.26 5.30 -24.39
CA ALA A 156 -5.43 3.95 -23.90
C ALA A 156 -6.15 3.13 -24.98
N ALA A 157 -5.47 2.13 -25.56
CA ALA A 157 -6.06 1.28 -26.59
C ALA A 157 -7.29 0.50 -26.06
N LYS A 158 -7.36 0.29 -24.74
CA LYS A 158 -8.55 -0.01 -23.93
C LYS A 158 -8.33 0.52 -22.51
N PRO A 159 -9.27 1.25 -21.89
CA PRO A 159 -9.17 1.56 -20.46
C PRO A 159 -9.29 0.26 -19.64
N SER A 160 -8.43 0.08 -18.63
CA SER A 160 -8.65 -0.97 -17.63
C SER A 160 -9.96 -0.70 -16.90
N PRO A 161 -10.70 -1.75 -16.46
CA PRO A 161 -11.82 -1.58 -15.54
C PRO A 161 -11.41 -0.74 -14.32
N THR A 162 -12.29 0.19 -13.95
CA THR A 162 -12.18 1.05 -12.77
C THR A 162 -12.89 0.37 -11.60
N PRO A 163 -12.42 0.55 -10.35
CA PRO A 163 -13.17 0.09 -9.17
C PRO A 163 -14.61 0.60 -9.16
N VAL A 164 -15.54 -0.22 -8.66
CA VAL A 164 -16.93 0.19 -8.43
C VAL A 164 -16.93 1.40 -7.48
N PRO A 165 -17.56 2.54 -7.83
CA PRO A 165 -17.59 3.70 -6.95
C PRO A 165 -18.15 3.34 -5.57
N VAL A 166 -17.50 3.83 -4.51
CA VAL A 166 -17.90 3.52 -3.13
C VAL A 166 -19.34 3.96 -2.82
N SER A 167 -19.81 5.02 -3.47
CA SER A 167 -21.19 5.52 -3.39
C SER A 167 -22.24 4.54 -3.91
N GLU A 168 -21.85 3.56 -4.73
CA GLU A 168 -22.73 2.52 -5.25
C GLU A 168 -22.81 1.30 -4.32
N LEU A 169 -21.97 1.24 -3.28
CA LEU A 169 -21.98 0.15 -2.31
C LEU A 169 -23.05 0.38 -1.23
N GLU A 170 -23.80 -0.66 -0.90
CA GLU A 170 -24.78 -0.63 0.19
C GLU A 170 -24.10 -0.63 1.57
N ARG A 171 -23.66 0.55 2.00
CA ARG A 171 -22.94 0.76 3.25
C ARG A 171 -23.69 1.71 4.17
N PRO A 172 -24.21 1.24 5.32
CA PRO A 172 -24.77 2.12 6.33
C PRO A 172 -23.75 3.16 6.80
N SER A 173 -24.17 4.41 6.92
CA SER A 173 -23.30 5.50 7.40
C SER A 173 -22.84 5.24 8.84
N LYS A 174 -21.61 5.66 9.15
CA LYS A 174 -21.05 5.60 10.50
C LYS A 174 -21.93 6.37 11.50
N LYS A 175 -22.17 5.79 12.68
CA LYS A 175 -22.89 6.42 13.80
C LYS A 175 -22.06 6.36 15.09
N GLU A 176 -21.96 7.49 15.77
CA GLU A 176 -21.41 7.58 17.12
C GLU A 176 -22.54 7.33 18.13
N LEU A 177 -22.40 6.33 18.99
CA LEU A 177 -23.45 5.91 19.93
C LEU A 177 -23.15 6.32 21.39
N GLY A 178 -21.99 6.94 21.63
CA GLY A 178 -21.53 7.37 22.96
C GLY A 178 -20.75 6.30 23.70
N GLY A 179 -19.94 6.72 24.68
CA GLY A 179 -19.11 5.78 25.48
C GLY A 179 -18.04 5.03 24.67
N GLY A 180 -17.59 5.57 23.54
CA GLY A 180 -16.65 4.89 22.62
C GLY A 180 -17.30 3.85 21.70
N VAL A 181 -18.61 3.63 21.85
CA VAL A 181 -19.37 2.71 21.01
C VAL A 181 -19.71 3.36 19.67
N VAL A 182 -19.48 2.62 18.59
CA VAL A 182 -19.71 3.08 17.21
C VAL A 182 -20.46 2.03 16.39
N GLU A 183 -21.20 2.46 15.39
CA GLU A 183 -21.71 1.60 14.32
C GLU A 183 -20.99 1.98 13.03
N ILE A 184 -20.28 1.04 12.41
CA ILE A 184 -19.50 1.24 11.19
C ILE A 184 -20.01 0.24 10.16
N GLU A 185 -20.57 0.73 9.05
CA GLU A 185 -21.05 -0.12 7.96
C GLU A 185 -22.07 -1.19 8.39
N GLY A 186 -22.85 -0.89 9.43
CA GLY A 186 -23.84 -1.79 10.01
C GLY A 186 -23.31 -2.72 11.10
N VAL A 187 -22.00 -2.68 11.40
CA VAL A 187 -21.38 -3.41 12.52
C VAL A 187 -21.31 -2.51 13.73
N ARG A 188 -22.02 -2.88 14.80
CA ARG A 188 -21.85 -2.24 16.11
C ARG A 188 -20.57 -2.75 16.75
N PHE A 189 -19.74 -1.82 17.23
CA PHE A 189 -18.50 -2.08 17.94
C PHE A 189 -18.52 -1.38 19.31
N ASP A 190 -18.22 -2.13 20.36
CA ASP A 190 -18.14 -1.66 21.74
C ASP A 190 -16.78 -2.07 22.33
N PRO A 191 -15.87 -1.11 22.59
CA PRO A 191 -14.52 -1.43 23.02
C PRO A 191 -14.44 -2.18 24.36
N GLU A 192 -15.45 -2.07 25.23
CA GLU A 192 -15.47 -2.79 26.51
C GLU A 192 -15.74 -4.29 26.33
N THR A 193 -16.51 -4.65 25.31
CA THR A 193 -16.96 -6.03 25.10
C THR A 193 -16.32 -6.72 23.90
N ASP A 194 -15.86 -5.96 22.92
CA ASP A 194 -15.32 -6.47 21.65
C ASP A 194 -13.79 -6.49 21.59
N VAL A 195 -13.12 -5.98 22.62
CA VAL A 195 -11.65 -5.92 22.70
C VAL A 195 -11.19 -6.72 23.91
N TRP A 196 -10.13 -7.52 23.72
CA TRP A 196 -9.47 -8.22 24.80
C TRP A 196 -8.65 -7.25 25.67
N GLY A 197 -8.34 -7.62 26.91
CA GLY A 197 -7.55 -6.78 27.81
C GLY A 197 -6.13 -6.46 27.31
N ASN A 198 -5.62 -7.21 26.31
CA ASN A 198 -4.36 -6.93 25.61
C ASN A 198 -4.51 -5.93 24.44
N GLY A 199 -5.72 -5.41 24.18
CA GLY A 199 -6.03 -4.47 23.12
C GLY A 199 -6.41 -5.10 21.77
N ALA A 200 -6.42 -6.43 21.64
CA ALA A 200 -6.80 -7.13 20.41
C ALA A 200 -8.32 -7.12 20.20
N MET A 201 -8.79 -6.82 18.98
CA MET A 201 -10.19 -7.03 18.63
C MET A 201 -10.50 -8.53 18.69
N LYS A 202 -11.60 -8.91 19.37
CA LYS A 202 -12.03 -10.31 19.46
C LYS A 202 -12.32 -10.87 18.07
N ILE A 203 -11.92 -12.11 17.81
CA ILE A 203 -12.01 -12.70 16.47
C ILE A 203 -13.43 -12.74 15.92
N MET A 204 -14.44 -12.94 16.77
CA MET A 204 -15.85 -12.93 16.37
C MET A 204 -16.28 -11.55 15.87
N LYS A 205 -15.79 -10.48 16.49
CA LYS A 205 -16.06 -9.11 16.03
C LYS A 205 -15.29 -8.80 14.75
N ALA A 206 -14.03 -9.24 14.67
CA ALA A 206 -13.23 -9.09 13.45
C ALA A 206 -13.89 -9.78 12.25
N GLU A 207 -14.50 -10.95 12.47
CA GLU A 207 -15.25 -11.68 11.44
C GLU A 207 -16.41 -10.89 10.85
N GLU A 208 -17.13 -10.09 11.65
CA GLU A 208 -18.20 -9.23 11.13
C GLU A 208 -17.69 -8.23 10.09
N PHE A 209 -16.50 -7.66 10.29
CA PHE A 209 -15.84 -6.79 9.31
C PHE A 209 -15.31 -7.57 8.09
N VAL A 210 -14.79 -8.79 8.29
CA VAL A 210 -14.37 -9.68 7.19
C VAL A 210 -15.55 -10.03 6.29
N HIS A 211 -16.73 -10.29 6.87
CA HIS A 211 -17.94 -10.53 6.10
C HIS A 211 -18.34 -9.34 5.22
N ILE A 212 -18.10 -8.09 5.65
CA ILE A 212 -18.30 -6.92 4.79
C ILE A 212 -17.32 -6.94 3.60
N ALA A 213 -16.03 -7.24 3.84
CA ALA A 213 -15.05 -7.35 2.75
C ALA A 213 -15.45 -8.44 1.74
N LEU A 214 -15.87 -9.61 2.22
CA LEU A 214 -16.33 -10.74 1.40
C LEU A 214 -17.60 -10.41 0.61
N LYS A 215 -18.54 -9.64 1.18
CA LYS A 215 -19.78 -9.22 0.50
C LYS A 215 -19.48 -8.63 -0.89
N TYR A 216 -18.42 -7.84 -1.00
CA TYR A 216 -18.05 -7.09 -2.21
C TYR A 216 -16.90 -7.69 -3.03
N LEU A 217 -16.25 -8.75 -2.56
CA LEU A 217 -15.12 -9.37 -3.25
C LEU A 217 -15.60 -10.24 -4.42
N ARG A 218 -15.11 -9.99 -5.63
CA ARG A 218 -15.43 -10.79 -6.82
C ARG A 218 -14.21 -11.03 -7.69
N PHE A 219 -14.08 -12.24 -8.19
CA PHE A 219 -13.12 -12.63 -9.21
C PHE A 219 -13.84 -12.76 -10.55
N TYR A 220 -13.30 -12.14 -11.60
CA TYR A 220 -14.00 -12.05 -12.88
C TYR A 220 -13.01 -12.04 -14.04
N GLU A 221 -13.52 -12.21 -15.26
CA GLU A 221 -12.72 -12.16 -16.48
C GLU A 221 -12.95 -10.85 -17.23
N HIS A 222 -11.86 -10.24 -17.70
CA HIS A 222 -11.90 -9.10 -18.60
C HIS A 222 -10.84 -9.30 -19.68
N GLU A 223 -11.28 -9.34 -20.94
CA GLU A 223 -10.40 -9.56 -22.11
C GLU A 223 -9.54 -10.83 -22.00
N GLY A 224 -10.13 -11.93 -21.50
CA GLY A 224 -9.42 -13.22 -21.34
C GLY A 224 -8.42 -13.25 -20.18
N LYS A 225 -8.44 -12.23 -19.30
CA LYS A 225 -7.57 -12.12 -18.13
C LYS A 225 -8.39 -12.09 -16.85
N ALA A 226 -7.91 -12.82 -15.85
CA ALA A 226 -8.52 -12.86 -14.54
C ALA A 226 -8.22 -11.58 -13.77
N ARG A 227 -9.23 -11.09 -13.04
CA ARG A 227 -9.18 -9.88 -12.21
C ARG A 227 -9.85 -10.13 -10.87
N VAL A 228 -9.54 -9.29 -9.89
CA VAL A 228 -10.21 -9.23 -8.60
C VAL A 228 -10.68 -7.80 -8.34
N LYS A 229 -11.94 -7.64 -7.97
CA LYS A 229 -12.51 -6.38 -7.48
C LYS A 229 -13.04 -6.56 -6.08
N GLY A 230 -13.06 -5.49 -5.30
CA GLY A 230 -13.55 -5.54 -3.93
C GLY A 230 -13.52 -4.21 -3.23
N TYR A 231 -13.66 -4.27 -1.92
CA TYR A 231 -13.79 -3.13 -1.03
C TYR A 231 -13.05 -3.41 0.29
N VAL A 232 -12.31 -2.43 0.80
CA VAL A 232 -11.62 -2.51 2.11
C VAL A 232 -12.47 -1.79 3.15
N PRO A 233 -13.15 -2.50 4.08
CA PRO A 233 -14.07 -1.89 5.05
C PRO A 233 -13.41 -0.89 5.98
N GLU A 234 -14.19 0.12 6.41
CA GLU A 234 -13.81 0.98 7.53
C GLU A 234 -13.71 0.16 8.83
N LEU A 235 -12.83 0.59 9.73
CA LEU A 235 -12.62 -0.02 11.04
C LEU A 235 -12.79 1.02 12.15
N PRO A 236 -13.08 0.60 13.39
CA PRO A 236 -13.02 1.48 14.55
C PRO A 236 -11.64 2.11 14.71
N GLU A 237 -11.59 3.29 15.33
CA GLU A 237 -10.33 3.98 15.61
C GLU A 237 -9.38 3.09 16.43
N GLY A 238 -8.09 3.12 16.10
CA GLY A 238 -7.06 2.30 16.74
C GLY A 238 -6.82 0.94 16.10
N PHE A 239 -7.60 0.56 15.08
CA PHE A 239 -7.44 -0.68 14.33
C PHE A 239 -7.08 -0.46 12.86
N GLU A 240 -6.35 -1.41 12.29
CA GLU A 240 -5.97 -1.42 10.89
C GLU A 240 -6.08 -2.82 10.27
N TRP A 241 -6.27 -2.85 8.95
CA TRP A 241 -6.31 -4.08 8.16
C TRP A 241 -4.90 -4.54 7.77
N ASP A 242 -4.62 -5.82 7.99
CA ASP A 242 -3.56 -6.54 7.28
C ASP A 242 -4.22 -7.59 6.37
N ILE A 243 -4.47 -7.21 5.12
CA ILE A 243 -5.10 -8.04 4.08
C ILE A 243 -4.03 -8.46 3.08
N ALA A 244 -4.04 -9.73 2.68
CA ALA A 244 -3.34 -10.27 1.54
C ALA A 244 -4.31 -11.03 0.62
N ILE A 245 -4.49 -10.56 -0.61
CA ILE A 245 -5.15 -11.34 -1.68
C ILE A 245 -4.05 -11.97 -2.51
N VAL A 246 -3.91 -13.29 -2.44
CA VAL A 246 -2.85 -14.07 -3.06
C VAL A 246 -3.42 -14.89 -4.21
N TYR A 247 -2.71 -14.93 -5.33
CA TYR A 247 -2.97 -15.87 -6.41
C TYR A 247 -1.70 -16.63 -6.79
N GLU A 248 -1.88 -17.90 -7.09
CA GLU A 248 -0.82 -18.77 -7.59
C GLU A 248 -1.24 -19.34 -8.94
N PRO A 249 -0.45 -19.11 -10.00
CA PRO A 249 -0.66 -19.71 -11.30
C PRO A 249 0.14 -21.02 -11.47
N ARG A 250 -0.40 -21.94 -12.27
CA ARG A 250 0.23 -23.22 -12.66
C ARG A 250 1.53 -23.02 -13.46
N LYS A 251 1.61 -21.92 -14.20
CA LYS A 251 2.76 -21.49 -15.01
C LYS A 251 3.00 -20.01 -14.77
N GLN A 252 4.18 -19.51 -15.13
CA GLN A 252 4.49 -18.08 -15.04
C GLN A 252 3.37 -17.19 -15.62
N ASP A 253 3.03 -16.15 -14.88
CA ASP A 253 2.06 -15.12 -15.26
C ASP A 253 2.61 -14.26 -16.42
N ASP A 254 1.81 -13.31 -16.91
CA ASP A 254 2.17 -12.41 -18.03
C ASP A 254 3.42 -11.54 -17.75
N ARG A 255 3.86 -11.49 -16.50
CA ARG A 255 5.03 -10.75 -16.04
C ARG A 255 6.26 -11.65 -15.88
N GLY A 256 6.09 -12.98 -15.93
CA GLY A 256 7.14 -13.97 -15.71
C GLY A 256 7.24 -14.46 -14.26
N TYR A 257 6.26 -14.18 -13.39
CA TYR A 257 6.25 -14.56 -11.98
C TYR A 257 5.40 -15.81 -11.72
N TRP A 258 5.73 -16.54 -10.66
CA TRP A 258 4.99 -17.74 -10.21
C TRP A 258 3.85 -17.40 -9.24
N GLY A 259 3.32 -16.18 -9.30
CA GLY A 259 2.27 -15.71 -8.41
C GLY A 259 2.38 -14.25 -8.07
N GLY A 260 1.42 -13.79 -7.27
CA GLY A 260 1.39 -12.43 -6.79
C GLY A 260 0.44 -12.27 -5.61
N SER A 261 0.59 -11.13 -4.94
CA SER A 261 -0.28 -10.73 -3.85
C SER A 261 -0.61 -9.24 -3.93
N TYR A 262 -1.79 -8.87 -3.45
CA TYR A 262 -2.16 -7.50 -3.13
C TYR A 262 -2.31 -7.34 -1.62
N LEU A 263 -1.75 -6.26 -1.08
CA LEU A 263 -1.55 -6.07 0.35
C LEU A 263 -2.05 -4.69 0.79
N THR A 264 -2.69 -4.59 1.96
CA THR A 264 -2.99 -3.27 2.58
C THR A 264 -1.75 -2.63 3.19
N LYS A 265 -0.73 -3.44 3.55
CA LYS A 265 0.52 -2.94 4.11
C LYS A 265 1.29 -2.06 3.12
N SER A 266 1.84 -0.96 3.62
CA SER A 266 2.76 -0.08 2.90
C SER A 266 4.09 -0.78 2.55
N GLY A 267 4.88 -0.18 1.66
CA GLY A 267 6.22 -0.67 1.31
C GLY A 267 6.31 -1.57 0.06
N PHE A 268 5.17 -2.05 -0.45
CA PHE A 268 5.11 -2.81 -1.71
C PHE A 268 4.95 -1.92 -2.95
N SER A 269 5.14 -2.51 -4.14
CA SER A 269 4.91 -1.81 -5.41
C SER A 269 3.42 -1.41 -5.54
N PRO A 270 3.05 -0.29 -6.20
CA PRO A 270 1.66 0.17 -6.26
C PRO A 270 0.75 -0.85 -6.93
N GLU A 271 1.33 -1.64 -7.83
CA GLU A 271 0.65 -2.73 -8.51
C GLU A 271 0.20 -3.80 -7.51
N GLN A 272 0.87 -3.92 -6.36
CA GLN A 272 0.59 -4.85 -5.27
C GLN A 272 -0.10 -4.19 -4.06
N THR A 273 -0.34 -2.88 -4.05
CA THR A 273 -0.97 -2.22 -2.91
C THR A 273 -2.49 -2.12 -3.10
N LEU A 274 -3.24 -2.60 -2.11
CA LEU A 274 -4.66 -2.35 -1.93
C LEU A 274 -4.88 -0.94 -1.36
N PRO A 275 -6.03 -0.30 -1.63
CA PRO A 275 -6.31 1.00 -1.09
C PRO A 275 -6.57 0.91 0.44
N GLY A 276 -6.54 2.06 1.11
CA GLY A 276 -6.88 2.13 2.53
C GLY A 276 -8.37 1.89 2.81
N PRO A 277 -8.75 1.74 4.10
CA PRO A 277 -10.13 1.59 4.53
C PRO A 277 -11.07 2.62 3.90
N GLY A 278 -12.29 2.23 3.57
CA GLY A 278 -13.28 3.12 2.95
C GLY A 278 -13.21 3.16 1.42
N ASN A 279 -12.31 2.42 0.77
CA ASN A 279 -12.09 2.49 -0.67
C ASN A 279 -12.28 1.14 -1.39
N SER A 280 -12.77 1.21 -2.62
CA SER A 280 -12.88 0.05 -3.53
C SER A 280 -11.63 -0.12 -4.38
N PHE A 281 -11.44 -1.34 -4.90
CA PHE A 281 -10.33 -1.69 -5.78
C PHE A 281 -10.76 -2.60 -6.92
N ASP A 282 -9.94 -2.60 -7.97
CA ASP A 282 -10.01 -3.53 -9.10
C ASP A 282 -8.58 -3.76 -9.60
N LYS A 283 -8.13 -5.02 -9.60
CA LYS A 283 -6.74 -5.40 -9.83
C LYS A 283 -6.64 -6.60 -10.79
N PRO A 284 -5.72 -6.57 -11.79
CA PRO A 284 -5.52 -7.69 -12.71
C PRO A 284 -4.63 -8.76 -12.10
N LEU A 285 -5.01 -10.04 -12.14
CA LEU A 285 -4.20 -11.17 -11.65
C LEU A 285 -3.09 -11.58 -12.64
N TYR A 286 -2.85 -10.80 -13.69
CA TYR A 286 -1.80 -11.00 -14.72
C TYR A 286 -1.76 -12.41 -15.33
N THR A 287 -2.88 -13.12 -15.30
CA THR A 287 -3.01 -14.47 -15.84
C THR A 287 -4.46 -14.71 -16.27
N ASN A 288 -4.75 -15.85 -16.89
CA ASN A 288 -6.11 -16.26 -17.21
C ASN A 288 -6.64 -17.22 -16.13
N LYS A 289 -7.97 -17.36 -16.04
CA LYS A 289 -8.60 -18.19 -14.99
C LYS A 289 -8.13 -19.65 -15.00
N ASP A 290 -7.92 -20.22 -16.19
CA ASP A 290 -7.49 -21.62 -16.35
C ASP A 290 -6.07 -21.91 -15.84
N ASN A 291 -5.25 -20.87 -15.74
CA ASN A 291 -3.89 -20.98 -15.21
C ASN A 291 -3.86 -20.79 -13.69
N ILE A 292 -4.94 -20.41 -13.02
CA ILE A 292 -4.96 -20.20 -11.56
C ILE A 292 -5.13 -21.55 -10.84
N ILE A 293 -4.29 -21.82 -9.86
CA ILE A 293 -4.36 -23.01 -9.00
C ILE A 293 -4.68 -22.68 -7.53
N ALA A 294 -4.37 -21.45 -7.10
CA ALA A 294 -4.73 -20.97 -5.77
C ALA A 294 -5.27 -19.54 -5.84
N LEU A 295 -6.38 -19.29 -5.13
CA LEU A 295 -6.84 -17.96 -4.74
C LEU A 295 -7.15 -17.95 -3.26
N VAL A 296 -6.42 -17.11 -2.53
CA VAL A 296 -6.50 -17.05 -1.07
C VAL A 296 -6.63 -15.61 -0.62
N LEU A 297 -7.61 -15.33 0.23
CA LEU A 297 -7.65 -14.13 1.04
C LEU A 297 -7.14 -14.50 2.44
N VAL A 298 -6.05 -13.84 2.86
CA VAL A 298 -5.59 -13.85 4.25
C VAL A 298 -5.90 -12.49 4.83
N CYS A 299 -6.54 -12.42 5.99
CA CYS A 299 -6.75 -11.13 6.64
C CYS A 299 -6.70 -11.20 8.16
N GLU A 300 -6.23 -10.11 8.74
CA GLU A 300 -6.15 -9.83 10.17
C GLU A 300 -6.59 -8.39 10.43
N ILE A 301 -7.12 -8.14 11.62
CA ILE A 301 -7.33 -6.79 12.14
C ILE A 301 -6.36 -6.60 13.31
N LYS A 302 -5.51 -5.58 13.19
CA LYS A 302 -4.42 -5.30 14.12
C LYS A 302 -4.64 -4.00 14.85
N THR A 303 -4.17 -3.93 16.08
CA THR A 303 -4.11 -2.69 16.84
C THR A 303 -2.89 -1.89 16.39
N VAL A 304 -3.10 -0.67 15.89
CA VAL A 304 -2.08 0.14 15.18
C VAL A 304 -0.77 0.29 15.96
N ASN A 305 -0.84 0.50 17.27
CA ASN A 305 0.35 0.83 18.07
C ASN A 305 1.10 -0.40 18.62
N THR A 306 0.41 -1.53 18.76
CA THR A 306 0.96 -2.74 19.39
C THR A 306 1.17 -3.87 18.39
N ASN A 307 0.59 -3.77 17.19
CA ASN A 307 0.60 -4.78 16.14
C ASN A 307 0.09 -6.15 16.64
N ILE A 308 -0.84 -6.12 17.61
CA ILE A 308 -1.51 -7.31 18.16
C ILE A 308 -2.79 -7.56 17.36
N ASP A 309 -3.03 -8.82 16.98
CA ASP A 309 -4.28 -9.30 16.40
C ASP A 309 -5.04 -10.23 17.38
N GLY A 310 -6.35 -10.38 17.16
CA GLY A 310 -7.16 -11.38 17.86
C GLY A 310 -7.21 -12.75 17.17
N GLY A 311 -6.51 -12.90 16.06
CA GLY A 311 -6.61 -14.05 15.17
C GLY A 311 -6.55 -13.66 13.69
N ARG A 312 -6.60 -14.69 12.85
CA ARG A 312 -6.43 -14.59 11.40
C ARG A 312 -7.49 -15.40 10.67
N PHE A 313 -7.89 -14.91 9.51
CA PHE A 313 -8.76 -15.61 8.57
C PHE A 313 -7.94 -16.08 7.36
N PHE A 314 -8.14 -17.33 6.97
CA PHE A 314 -7.62 -17.93 5.76
C PHE A 314 -8.79 -18.42 4.92
N ILE A 315 -9.02 -17.77 3.78
CA ILE A 315 -10.19 -18.05 2.95
C ILE A 315 -9.67 -18.46 1.59
N SER A 316 -9.75 -19.76 1.29
CA SER A 316 -9.31 -20.32 0.03
C SER A 316 -10.50 -20.54 -0.89
N PHE A 317 -10.60 -19.70 -1.93
CA PHE A 317 -11.70 -19.77 -2.89
C PHE A 317 -11.55 -20.98 -3.83
N THR A 318 -10.31 -21.36 -4.15
CA THR A 318 -10.03 -22.53 -4.99
C THR A 318 -10.13 -23.85 -4.21
N ALA A 319 -9.76 -23.86 -2.93
CA ALA A 319 -9.94 -25.04 -2.08
C ALA A 319 -11.34 -25.13 -1.45
N LYS A 320 -12.17 -24.07 -1.58
CA LYS A 320 -13.52 -23.96 -1.02
C LYS A 320 -13.53 -24.10 0.50
N GLU A 321 -12.61 -23.41 1.15
CA GLU A 321 -12.37 -23.49 2.59
C GLU A 321 -12.41 -22.09 3.22
N TYR A 322 -13.11 -21.98 4.35
CA TYR A 322 -13.08 -20.82 5.22
C TYR A 322 -12.53 -21.26 6.58
N SER A 323 -11.34 -20.78 6.92
CA SER A 323 -10.68 -21.08 8.17
C SER A 323 -10.52 -19.79 8.98
N ARG A 324 -10.87 -19.87 10.26
CA ARG A 324 -10.65 -18.80 11.24
C ARG A 324 -9.80 -19.37 12.35
N TYR A 325 -8.69 -18.70 12.64
CA TYR A 325 -7.80 -19.06 13.73
C TYR A 325 -7.87 -17.99 14.81
N ASP A 326 -8.37 -18.36 15.99
CA ASP A 326 -8.44 -17.48 17.16
C ASP A 326 -7.11 -17.54 17.93
N SER A 327 -6.40 -16.41 18.01
CA SER A 327 -5.11 -16.32 18.71
C SER A 327 -5.25 -16.45 20.23
N VAL A 328 -6.44 -16.22 20.78
CA VAL A 328 -6.76 -16.33 22.22
C VAL A 328 -7.45 -17.66 22.55
N GLY A 329 -8.07 -18.29 21.55
CA GLY A 329 -8.60 -19.64 21.59
C GLY A 329 -10.12 -19.73 21.82
N GLY A 330 -10.69 -20.86 21.42
CA GLY A 330 -12.11 -21.20 21.65
C GLY A 330 -13.04 -20.94 20.47
N ASN A 331 -12.61 -20.17 19.46
CA ASN A 331 -13.44 -19.88 18.28
C ASN A 331 -12.78 -20.28 16.95
N SER A 332 -11.68 -21.04 16.94
CA SER A 332 -11.09 -21.50 15.69
C SER A 332 -12.02 -22.48 14.97
N ILE A 333 -12.20 -22.29 13.67
CA ILE A 333 -13.02 -23.14 12.81
C ILE A 333 -12.32 -23.37 11.46
N ASP A 334 -12.69 -24.48 10.85
CA ASP A 334 -12.42 -24.80 9.45
C ASP A 334 -13.73 -25.37 8.90
N ILE A 335 -14.32 -24.65 7.95
CA ILE A 335 -15.62 -24.99 7.38
C ILE A 335 -15.60 -24.85 5.86
N PRO A 336 -16.45 -25.62 5.14
CA PRO A 336 -16.64 -25.43 3.72
C PRO A 336 -17.11 -24.02 3.37
N LEU A 337 -16.53 -23.43 2.33
CA LEU A 337 -16.94 -22.17 1.74
C LEU A 337 -17.77 -22.43 0.48
N ASP A 338 -18.93 -21.79 0.37
CA ASP A 338 -19.62 -21.67 -0.92
C ASP A 338 -18.87 -20.66 -1.80
N ALA A 339 -17.80 -21.13 -2.43
CA ALA A 339 -16.89 -20.27 -3.18
C ALA A 339 -17.47 -19.74 -4.50
N GLU A 340 -18.52 -20.38 -5.04
CA GLU A 340 -19.07 -20.05 -6.36
C GLU A 340 -19.63 -18.61 -6.38
N VAL A 341 -20.15 -18.12 -5.24
CA VAL A 341 -20.70 -16.76 -5.12
C VAL A 341 -19.65 -15.65 -5.33
N PHE A 342 -18.35 -15.99 -5.29
CA PHE A 342 -17.25 -15.05 -5.47
C PHE A 342 -16.75 -14.97 -6.92
N PHE A 343 -17.21 -15.86 -7.81
CA PHE A 343 -16.76 -15.91 -9.21
C PHE A 343 -17.84 -15.38 -10.17
N GLU A 344 -17.43 -14.48 -11.07
CA GLU A 344 -18.28 -13.90 -12.14
C GLU A 344 -17.77 -14.24 -13.55
N TRP A 345 -16.82 -15.17 -13.68
CA TRP A 345 -16.15 -15.49 -14.95
C TRP A 345 -16.71 -16.69 -15.70
#